data_AF-A0A0K1EFV2-F1
#
_entry.id   AF-A0A0K1EFV2-F1
#
_cell.length_a   1.000
_cell.length_b   1.000
_cell.length_c   1.000
_cell.angle_alpha   90.00
_cell.angle_beta   90.00
_cell.angle_gamma   90.00
#
_symmetry.space_group_name_H-M   'P 1'
#
loop_
_entity.id
_entity.type
_entity.pdbx_description
1 polymer ?
#
loop_
_entity_poly.entity_id
_entity_poly.type
_entity_poly.pdbx_seq_one_letter_code
_entity_poly.pdbx_strand_id
1 'polypeptide(L)'
;MRDQVIKAALLVGAGLLALVTGCGQNKISECNALIEVINKGVQSLEKGQKANPDPTGAADLKVMADAMEKVAADAAVVKLTLPELQKFSTDYQGMAREVSKAARDMAAAAEAKDPDKINVAQAAMEKAVKQEDPLVDGINKFCQAP
;
A
#
# COMPACT_ATOMS: atom_id res chain seq x y z
N MET A 1 -58.94 -47.57 29.72
CA MET A 1 -58.33 -47.53 28.37
C MET A 1 -57.95 -46.07 28.13
N ARG A 2 -56.83 -45.62 28.70
CA ARG A 2 -55.45 -45.57 28.14
C ARG A 2 -55.35 -44.72 26.87
N ASP A 3 -54.39 -43.79 26.94
CA ASP A 3 -53.70 -43.03 25.89
C ASP A 3 -54.29 -41.63 25.58
N GLN A 4 -53.89 -40.57 26.30
CA GLN A 4 -52.67 -39.74 26.10
C GLN A 4 -52.49 -39.27 24.65
N VAL A 5 -52.47 -37.94 24.41
CA VAL A 5 -51.25 -37.15 24.14
C VAL A 5 -51.61 -35.65 24.16
N ILE A 6 -51.04 -34.95 25.15
CA ILE A 6 -50.90 -33.50 25.24
C ILE A 6 -49.73 -33.10 24.33
N LYS A 7 -49.91 -32.14 23.42
CA LYS A 7 -48.82 -31.27 22.93
C LYS A 7 -49.34 -29.87 22.63
N ALA A 8 -49.30 -29.02 23.67
CA ALA A 8 -49.02 -27.60 23.46
C ALA A 8 -47.55 -27.49 23.02
N ALA A 9 -47.29 -26.79 21.91
CA ALA A 9 -45.94 -26.41 21.53
C ALA A 9 -45.95 -24.95 21.06
N LEU A 10 -45.11 -24.19 21.75
CA LEU A 10 -44.95 -22.75 21.77
C LEU A 10 -44.48 -22.14 20.43
N LEU A 11 -44.88 -20.88 20.24
CA LEU A 11 -44.24 -19.88 19.40
C LEU A 11 -42.77 -19.67 19.81
N VAL A 12 -41.80 -20.12 19.00
CA VAL A 12 -40.39 -19.65 18.94
C VAL A 12 -39.84 -20.10 17.57
N GLY A 13 -39.16 -19.31 16.74
CA GLY A 13 -38.68 -17.96 16.89
C GLY A 13 -37.74 -17.55 15.74
N ALA A 14 -37.22 -16.34 15.91
CA ALA A 14 -36.00 -15.77 15.32
C ALA A 14 -35.94 -15.66 13.78
N GLY A 15 -36.35 -14.49 13.29
CA GLY A 15 -35.83 -13.97 12.04
C GLY A 15 -34.30 -13.91 12.08
N LEU A 16 -33.68 -14.36 10.99
CA LEU A 16 -32.26 -14.20 10.71
C LEU A 16 -31.93 -12.69 10.66
N LEU A 17 -31.60 -12.12 11.81
CA LEU A 17 -30.90 -10.84 11.88
C LEU A 17 -29.46 -11.08 11.43
N ALA A 18 -29.04 -10.26 10.48
CA ALA A 18 -27.86 -10.42 9.68
C ALA A 18 -26.56 -10.40 10.50
N LEU A 19 -25.72 -11.42 10.29
CA LEU A 19 -24.35 -11.55 10.79
C LEU A 19 -23.35 -10.63 10.04
N VAL A 20 -23.64 -9.32 9.93
CA VAL A 20 -22.76 -8.36 9.21
C VAL A 20 -21.57 -7.88 10.06
N THR A 21 -21.37 -8.40 11.28
CA THR A 21 -20.32 -7.89 12.17
C THR A 21 -18.90 -8.39 11.84
N GLY A 22 -18.71 -9.30 10.88
CA GLY A 22 -17.40 -9.87 10.54
C GLY A 22 -16.60 -9.16 9.43
N CYS A 23 -17.27 -8.52 8.46
CA CYS A 23 -16.57 -7.93 7.31
C CYS A 23 -15.82 -6.64 7.66
N GLY A 24 -16.36 -5.82 8.56
CA GLY A 24 -15.75 -4.54 8.96
C GLY A 24 -14.46 -4.69 9.76
N GLN A 25 -14.39 -5.67 10.68
CA GLN A 25 -13.16 -5.92 11.44
C GLN A 25 -12.01 -6.39 10.56
N ASN A 26 -12.28 -7.24 9.56
CA ASN A 26 -11.24 -7.69 8.63
C ASN A 26 -10.74 -6.55 7.74
N LYS A 27 -11.64 -5.69 7.25
CA LYS A 27 -11.29 -4.50 6.47
C LYS A 27 -10.36 -3.55 7.23
N ILE A 28 -10.70 -3.22 8.48
CA ILE A 28 -9.88 -2.33 9.31
C ILE A 28 -8.49 -2.92 9.53
N SER A 29 -8.41 -4.23 9.85
CA SER A 29 -7.13 -4.90 10.08
C SER A 29 -6.24 -4.89 8.83
N GLU A 30 -6.79 -5.22 7.67
CA GLU A 30 -6.03 -5.25 6.40
C GLU A 30 -5.60 -3.83 5.96
N CYS A 31 -6.47 -2.84 6.13
CA CYS A 31 -6.16 -1.43 5.89
C CYS A 31 -5.00 -0.94 6.74
N ASN A 32 -5.05 -1.20 8.05
CA ASN A 32 -3.98 -0.81 8.97
C ASN A 32 -2.65 -1.48 8.59
N ALA A 33 -2.66 -2.76 8.22
CA ALA A 33 -1.45 -3.47 7.80
C ALA A 33 -0.82 -2.86 6.55
N LEU A 34 -1.62 -2.50 5.54
CA LEU A 34 -1.11 -1.85 4.32
C LEU A 34 -0.59 -0.43 4.61
N ILE A 35 -1.36 0.38 5.34
CA ILE A 35 -0.99 1.75 5.72
C ILE A 35 0.30 1.76 6.56
N GLU A 36 0.48 0.78 7.44
CA GLU A 36 1.70 0.66 8.25
C GLU A 36 2.94 0.47 7.37
N VAL A 37 2.87 -0.35 6.32
CA VAL A 37 3.97 -0.53 5.36
C VAL A 37 4.26 0.78 4.62
N ILE A 38 3.22 1.45 4.12
CA ILE A 38 3.34 2.73 3.40
C ILE A 38 4.04 3.77 4.29
N ASN A 39 3.56 3.95 5.52
CA ASN A 39 4.11 4.92 6.46
C ASN A 39 5.54 4.60 6.88
N LYS A 40 5.87 3.31 7.08
CA LYS A 40 7.26 2.87 7.33
C LYS A 40 8.17 3.17 6.14
N GLY A 41 7.64 3.07 4.93
CA GLY A 41 8.32 3.46 3.70
C GLY A 41 8.70 4.93 3.68
N VAL A 42 7.72 5.81 3.90
CA VAL A 42 7.93 7.27 3.97
C VAL A 42 8.97 7.62 5.05
N GLN A 43 8.86 7.06 6.25
CA GLN A 43 9.84 7.28 7.31
C GLN A 43 11.25 6.80 6.95
N SER A 44 11.36 5.74 6.14
CA SER A 44 12.66 5.23 5.69
C SER A 44 13.31 6.17 4.66
N LEU A 45 12.50 6.77 3.78
CA LEU A 45 12.95 7.80 2.85
C LEU A 45 13.46 9.05 3.59
N GLU A 46 12.70 9.56 4.55
CA GLU A 46 13.08 10.71 5.37
C GLU A 46 14.41 10.47 6.11
N LYS A 47 14.61 9.26 6.65
CA LYS A 47 15.85 8.89 7.35
C LYS A 47 17.03 8.63 6.41
N GLY A 48 16.75 8.24 5.16
CA GLY A 48 17.74 7.92 4.14
C GLY A 48 18.41 9.16 3.55
N GLN A 49 17.74 10.31 3.55
CA GLN A 49 18.22 11.59 3.03
C GLN A 49 19.27 12.30 3.92
N LYS A 50 20.14 11.54 4.61
CA LYS A 50 21.25 12.15 5.34
C LYS A 50 22.21 12.75 4.32
N ALA A 51 22.55 14.04 4.48
CA ALA A 51 23.47 14.76 3.62
C ALA A 51 24.77 13.96 3.39
N ASN A 52 24.82 13.27 2.25
CA ASN A 52 26.01 12.59 1.79
C ASN A 52 26.92 13.64 1.15
N PRO A 53 28.23 13.64 1.41
CA PRO A 53 29.17 14.56 0.74
C PRO A 53 29.31 14.33 -0.77
N ASP A 54 28.57 13.37 -1.37
CA ASP A 54 28.53 13.15 -2.81
C ASP A 54 28.00 14.40 -3.57
N PRO A 55 28.86 15.10 -4.33
CA PRO A 55 28.48 16.33 -5.03
C PRO A 55 27.51 16.07 -6.20
N THR A 56 27.31 14.82 -6.61
CA THR A 56 26.38 14.44 -7.68
C THR A 56 24.97 14.11 -7.17
N GLY A 57 24.83 13.85 -5.86
CA GLY A 57 23.59 13.35 -5.27
C GLY A 57 23.22 11.91 -5.68
N ALA A 58 24.09 11.20 -6.41
CA ALA A 58 23.83 9.85 -6.89
C ALA A 58 23.68 8.84 -5.74
N ALA A 59 24.43 9.02 -4.66
CA ALA A 59 24.31 8.16 -3.47
C ALA A 59 22.92 8.29 -2.81
N ASP A 60 22.39 9.50 -2.67
CA ASP A 60 21.07 9.74 -2.08
C ASP A 60 19.96 9.16 -2.96
N LEU A 61 20.11 9.30 -4.29
CA LEU A 61 19.21 8.68 -5.27
C LEU A 61 19.22 7.14 -5.18
N LYS A 62 20.40 6.52 -4.97
CA LYS A 62 20.51 5.07 -4.75
C LYS A 62 19.83 4.64 -3.46
N VAL A 63 20.02 5.39 -2.37
CA VAL A 63 19.32 5.13 -1.09
C VAL A 63 17.81 5.23 -1.25
N MET A 64 17.32 6.26 -1.95
CA MET A 64 15.90 6.39 -2.27
C MET A 64 15.39 5.20 -3.09
N ALA A 65 16.16 4.75 -4.09
CA ALA A 65 15.79 3.61 -4.90
C ALA A 65 15.64 2.32 -4.09
N ASP A 66 16.59 2.05 -3.19
CA ASP A 66 16.59 0.87 -2.36
C ASP A 66 15.44 0.90 -1.34
N ALA A 67 15.16 2.08 -0.77
CA ALA A 67 14.00 2.26 0.10
C ALA A 67 12.69 1.96 -0.64
N MET A 68 12.49 2.49 -1.85
CA MET A 68 11.28 2.27 -2.63
C MET A 68 11.11 0.82 -3.09
N GLU A 69 12.20 0.15 -3.45
CA GLU A 69 12.16 -1.29 -3.75
C GLU A 69 11.77 -2.10 -2.52
N LYS A 70 12.34 -1.76 -1.35
CA LYS A 70 11.99 -2.41 -0.09
C LYS A 70 10.51 -2.23 0.24
N VAL A 71 9.96 -1.03 0.04
CA VAL A 71 8.55 -0.75 0.27
C VAL A 71 7.65 -1.59 -0.63
N ALA A 72 8.00 -1.71 -1.92
CA ALA A 72 7.29 -2.60 -2.84
C ALA A 72 7.36 -4.08 -2.39
N ALA A 73 8.52 -4.54 -1.91
CA ALA A 73 8.68 -5.89 -1.39
C ALA A 73 7.86 -6.13 -0.10
N ASP A 74 7.87 -5.19 0.83
CA ASP A 74 7.12 -5.25 2.08
C ASP A 74 5.59 -5.25 1.80
N ALA A 75 5.12 -4.44 0.84
CA ALA A 75 3.72 -4.38 0.46
C ALA A 75 3.22 -5.68 -0.20
N ALA A 76 4.09 -6.37 -0.93
CA ALA A 76 3.77 -7.63 -1.62
C ALA A 76 3.49 -8.79 -0.65
N VAL A 77 4.02 -8.73 0.58
CA VAL A 77 3.84 -9.79 1.59
C VAL A 77 2.74 -9.48 2.60
N VAL A 78 2.09 -8.32 2.50
CA VAL A 78 0.90 -8.01 3.31
C VAL A 78 -0.22 -8.96 2.90
N LYS A 79 -0.76 -9.69 3.87
CA LYS A 79 -1.89 -10.59 3.64
C LYS A 79 -3.17 -9.77 3.48
N LEU A 80 -3.57 -9.58 2.23
CA LEU A 80 -4.79 -8.87 1.86
C LEU A 80 -5.74 -9.86 1.21
N THR A 81 -6.99 -9.88 1.67
CA THR A 81 -8.05 -10.72 1.11
C THR A 81 -9.11 -9.89 0.40
N LEU A 82 -9.20 -8.59 0.72
CA LEU A 82 -10.10 -7.68 0.04
C LEU A 82 -9.55 -7.33 -1.36
N PRO A 83 -10.30 -7.58 -2.45
CA PRO A 83 -9.83 -7.35 -3.81
C PRO A 83 -9.37 -5.90 -4.06
N GLU A 84 -10.05 -4.94 -3.46
CA GLU A 84 -9.71 -3.52 -3.61
C GLU A 84 -8.38 -3.18 -2.93
N LEU A 85 -8.10 -3.74 -1.75
CA LEU A 85 -6.78 -3.61 -1.10
C LEU A 85 -5.68 -4.33 -1.85
N GLN A 86 -5.94 -5.51 -2.42
CA GLN A 86 -4.98 -6.21 -3.27
C GLN A 86 -4.62 -5.36 -4.50
N LYS A 87 -5.61 -4.71 -5.10
CA LYS A 87 -5.39 -3.77 -6.20
C LYS A 87 -4.54 -2.58 -5.75
N PHE A 88 -4.91 -1.91 -4.65
CA PHE A 88 -4.13 -0.78 -4.13
C PHE A 88 -2.69 -1.17 -3.79
N SER A 89 -2.49 -2.33 -3.15
CA SER A 89 -1.13 -2.83 -2.88
C SER A 89 -0.37 -3.06 -4.18
N THR A 90 -0.99 -3.66 -5.19
CA THR A 90 -0.35 -3.90 -6.50
C THR A 90 0.02 -2.58 -7.19
N ASP A 91 -0.89 -1.61 -7.22
CA ASP A 91 -0.65 -0.31 -7.83
C ASP A 91 0.46 0.46 -7.08
N TYR A 92 0.41 0.44 -5.74
CA TYR A 92 1.42 1.08 -4.89
C TYR A 92 2.80 0.44 -5.05
N GLN A 93 2.88 -0.88 -5.19
CA GLN A 93 4.12 -1.57 -5.54
C GLN A 93 4.64 -1.17 -6.93
N GLY A 94 3.74 -0.96 -7.90
CA GLY A 94 4.07 -0.49 -9.24
C GLY A 94 4.74 0.88 -9.19
N MET A 95 4.06 1.86 -8.59
CA MET A 95 4.61 3.19 -8.33
C MET A 95 5.94 3.10 -7.56
N ALA A 96 5.95 2.28 -6.50
CA ALA A 96 7.10 1.70 -5.80
C ALA A 96 8.37 1.61 -6.65
N ARG A 97 8.28 0.66 -7.58
CA ARG A 97 9.35 0.22 -8.48
C ARG A 97 9.64 1.24 -9.57
N GLU A 98 8.64 2.00 -10.03
CA GLU A 98 8.85 3.08 -10.99
C GLU A 98 9.70 4.21 -10.41
N VAL A 99 9.41 4.66 -9.18
CA VAL A 99 10.24 5.63 -8.47
C VAL A 99 11.64 5.06 -8.24
N SER A 100 11.73 3.80 -7.79
CA SER A 100 13.01 3.13 -7.59
C SER A 100 13.88 3.11 -8.85
N LYS A 101 13.27 2.74 -9.99
CA LYS A 101 13.95 2.73 -11.29
C LYS A 101 14.38 4.13 -11.71
N ALA A 102 13.50 5.12 -11.64
CA ALA A 102 13.81 6.49 -12.04
C ALA A 102 14.96 7.08 -11.19
N ALA A 103 14.98 6.77 -9.90
CA ALA A 103 16.06 7.17 -9.00
C ALA A 103 17.41 6.55 -9.39
N ARG A 104 17.45 5.25 -9.72
CA ARG A 104 18.68 4.59 -10.20
C ARG A 104 19.14 5.14 -11.55
N ASP A 105 18.21 5.36 -12.47
CA ASP A 105 18.51 5.93 -13.78
C ASP A 105 19.08 7.35 -13.63
N MET A 106 18.52 8.16 -12.73
CA MET A 106 19.01 9.51 -12.43
C MET A 106 20.40 9.48 -11.76
N ALA A 107 20.64 8.54 -10.83
CA ALA A 107 21.94 8.37 -10.19
C ALA A 107 23.03 8.02 -11.24
N ALA A 108 22.73 7.07 -12.12
CA ALA A 108 23.64 6.67 -13.18
C ALA A 108 23.91 7.81 -14.18
N ALA A 109 22.89 8.62 -14.51
CA ALA A 109 23.03 9.78 -15.36
C ALA A 109 23.88 10.90 -14.72
N ALA A 110 23.70 11.14 -13.41
CA ALA A 110 24.49 12.09 -12.64
C ALA A 110 25.97 11.68 -12.58
N GLU A 111 26.25 10.39 -12.32
CA GLU A 111 27.61 9.83 -12.34
C GLU A 111 28.27 9.96 -13.72
N ALA A 112 27.49 9.75 -14.78
CA ALA A 112 27.94 9.90 -16.17
C ALA A 112 28.00 11.35 -16.65
N LYS A 113 27.51 12.32 -15.87
CA LYS A 113 27.35 13.73 -16.25
C LYS A 113 26.59 13.90 -17.56
N ASP A 114 25.54 13.10 -17.75
CA ASP A 114 24.72 13.04 -18.97
C ASP A 114 23.40 13.81 -18.76
N PRO A 115 23.34 15.10 -19.13
CA PRO A 115 22.18 15.95 -18.83
C PRO A 115 20.90 15.49 -19.54
N ASP A 116 21.01 14.90 -20.73
CA ASP A 116 19.85 14.38 -21.46
C ASP A 116 19.23 13.21 -20.71
N LYS A 117 20.05 12.29 -20.19
CA LYS A 117 19.56 11.19 -19.33
C LYS A 117 19.02 11.68 -17.98
N ILE A 118 19.60 12.73 -17.41
CA ILE A 118 19.05 13.35 -16.19
C ILE A 118 17.62 13.84 -16.45
N ASN A 119 17.40 14.58 -17.54
CA ASN A 119 16.07 15.10 -17.90
C ASN A 119 15.05 13.96 -18.12
N VAL A 120 15.45 12.89 -18.80
CA VAL A 120 14.60 11.70 -19.01
C VAL A 120 14.25 11.03 -17.68
N ALA A 121 15.23 10.82 -16.80
CA ALA A 121 15.01 10.20 -15.50
C ALA A 121 14.15 11.08 -14.58
N GLN A 122 14.30 12.41 -14.66
CA GLN A 122 13.49 13.37 -13.92
C GLN A 122 12.03 13.33 -14.37
N ALA A 123 11.76 13.34 -15.67
CA ALA A 123 10.41 13.21 -16.20
C ALA A 123 9.76 11.86 -15.79
N ALA A 124 10.54 10.77 -15.77
CA ALA A 124 10.06 9.48 -15.28
C ALA A 124 9.72 9.51 -13.78
N MET A 125 10.57 10.14 -12.97
CA MET A 125 10.35 10.32 -11.54
C MET A 125 9.09 11.13 -11.25
N GLU A 126 8.91 12.27 -11.92
CA GLU A 126 7.70 13.09 -11.78
C GLU A 126 6.43 12.32 -12.15
N LYS A 127 6.49 11.54 -13.23
CA LYS A 127 5.36 10.70 -13.65
C LYS A 127 5.03 9.64 -12.61
N ALA A 128 6.03 9.00 -12.02
CA ALA A 128 5.84 7.99 -11.00
C ALA A 128 5.25 8.60 -9.72
N VAL A 129 5.83 9.70 -9.22
CA VAL A 129 5.37 10.39 -8.01
C VAL A 129 3.95 10.95 -8.16
N LYS A 130 3.54 11.39 -9.36
CA LYS A 130 2.15 11.83 -9.63
C LYS A 130 1.08 10.75 -9.41
N GLN A 131 1.47 9.48 -9.28
CA GLN A 131 0.53 8.40 -8.95
C GLN A 131 0.24 8.33 -7.46
N GLU A 132 1.07 8.94 -6.61
CA GLU A 132 0.97 8.83 -5.15
C GLU A 132 -0.33 9.42 -4.63
N ASP A 133 -0.64 10.68 -4.95
CA ASP A 133 -1.85 11.36 -4.49
C ASP A 133 -3.14 10.56 -4.76
N PRO A 134 -3.47 10.15 -6.01
CA PRO A 134 -4.69 9.40 -6.25
C PRO A 134 -4.68 8.00 -5.60
N LEU A 135 -3.50 7.37 -5.43
CA LEU A 135 -3.39 6.08 -4.75
C LEU A 135 -3.65 6.20 -3.25
N VAL A 136 -2.98 7.15 -2.59
CA VAL A 136 -3.16 7.41 -1.16
C VAL A 136 -4.59 7.85 -0.87
N ASP A 137 -5.18 8.70 -1.70
CA ASP A 137 -6.58 9.09 -1.60
C ASP A 137 -7.53 7.89 -1.74
N GLY A 138 -7.27 7.01 -2.71
CA GLY A 138 -8.06 5.80 -2.94
C GLY A 138 -8.03 4.86 -1.72
N ILE A 139 -6.82 4.61 -1.20
CA ILE A 139 -6.59 3.82 0.01
C ILE A 139 -7.33 4.44 1.19
N ASN A 140 -7.15 5.74 1.42
CA ASN A 140 -7.78 6.44 2.55
C ASN A 140 -9.31 6.40 2.46
N LYS A 141 -9.89 6.69 1.28
CA LYS A 141 -11.34 6.62 1.06
C LYS A 141 -11.89 5.22 1.30
N PHE A 142 -11.23 4.19 0.77
CA PHE A 142 -11.65 2.82 0.99
C PHE A 142 -11.58 2.45 2.46
N CYS A 143 -10.46 2.76 3.13
CA CYS A 143 -10.20 2.35 4.51
C CYS A 143 -11.02 3.12 5.55
N GLN A 144 -11.48 4.33 5.25
CA GLN A 144 -12.33 5.13 6.13
C GLN A 144 -13.83 4.92 5.87
N ALA A 145 -14.20 4.31 4.74
CA ALA A 145 -15.60 3.98 4.47
C ALA A 145 -16.11 2.93 5.47
N PRO A 146 -17.37 3.05 5.95
CA PRO A 146 -17.98 2.13 6.90
C PRO A 146 -18.12 0.70 6.38
#